data_AF-A0A2T0PV51-F1
#
_entry.id   AF-A0A2T0PV51-F1
#
_cell.length_a   1.000
_cell.length_b   1.000
_cell.length_c   1.000
_cell.angle_alpha   90.00
_cell.angle_beta   90.00
_cell.angle_gamma   90.00
#
_symmetry.space_group_name_H-M   'P 1'
#
loop_
_entity.id
_entity.type
_entity.pdbx_description
1 polymer ?
#
loop_
_entity_poly.entity_id
_entity_poly.type
_entity_poly.pdbx_seq_one_letter_code
_entity_poly.pdbx_strand_id
1 'polypeptide(L)'
;MSATTTRERPQPYGAVAAFVHERVTALQRDYLRDRPGAVAALARLRRGAGRTLAEVPDLWGLAGGPELYDVRPPSHDSARAEAAQEQVETAAHIALTLFAVHQQSRRDAGMHRPGRGLGGAVRRLMPGNDIDEPLRKRFVQAGSATTTATLAYRLREIVVLLRGESIPLDYGLLAGQLHTFQQPGGINRVRLAWARDFHAHRDRAVQAADDSAVPDVDTTAKDQP
;
A
#
# COMPACT_ATOMS: atom_id res chain seq x y z
N MET A 1 28.04 -8.57 -19.48
CA MET A 1 26.60 -8.71 -19.16
C MET A 1 26.44 -8.51 -17.66
N SER A 2 26.10 -7.29 -17.24
CA SER A 2 25.97 -6.96 -15.82
C SER A 2 24.55 -7.25 -15.36
N ALA A 3 24.39 -8.30 -14.55
CA ALA A 3 23.14 -8.58 -13.87
C ALA A 3 22.94 -7.53 -12.77
N THR A 4 22.00 -6.61 -12.99
CA THR A 4 21.57 -5.67 -11.95
C THR A 4 20.77 -6.45 -10.91
N THR A 5 21.43 -6.92 -9.86
CA THR A 5 20.78 -7.49 -8.69
C THR A 5 19.97 -6.39 -8.00
N THR A 6 18.65 -6.39 -8.23
CA THR A 6 17.70 -5.60 -7.44
C THR A 6 17.90 -5.96 -5.97
N ARG A 7 18.47 -5.03 -5.21
CA ARG A 7 18.58 -5.13 -3.74
C ARG A 7 17.16 -5.18 -3.17
N GLU A 8 16.65 -6.38 -2.90
CA GLU A 8 15.48 -6.58 -2.05
C GLU A 8 15.79 -5.96 -0.69
N ARG A 9 15.16 -4.83 -0.38
CA ARG A 9 15.18 -4.30 0.97
C ARG A 9 14.44 -5.30 1.86
N PRO A 10 15.00 -5.69 3.02
CA PRO A 10 14.29 -6.53 3.97
C PRO A 10 12.96 -5.85 4.32
N GLN A 11 11.84 -6.54 4.05
CA GLN A 11 10.47 -6.07 4.27
C GLN A 11 10.28 -5.80 5.78
N PRO A 12 10.20 -4.53 6.24
CA PRO A 12 10.25 -4.20 7.67
C PRO A 12 9.01 -4.63 8.48
N TYR A 13 8.03 -5.29 7.85
CA TYR A 13 6.67 -5.36 8.37
C TYR A 13 6.13 -6.79 8.59
N GLY A 14 7.03 -7.78 8.63
CA GLY A 14 6.72 -9.15 9.07
C GLY A 14 5.96 -9.99 8.04
N ALA A 15 5.56 -11.20 8.44
CA ALA A 15 5.08 -12.22 7.50
C ALA A 15 3.72 -11.87 6.85
N VAL A 16 2.85 -11.08 7.52
CA VAL A 16 1.60 -10.58 6.92
C VAL A 16 1.87 -9.71 5.68
N ALA A 17 2.95 -8.93 5.69
CA ALA A 17 3.33 -8.09 4.55
C ALA A 17 3.77 -8.94 3.35
N ALA A 18 4.55 -10.00 3.62
CA ALA A 18 4.97 -10.96 2.60
C ALA A 18 3.77 -11.70 1.99
N PHE A 19 2.88 -12.24 2.83
CA PHE A 19 1.67 -12.92 2.37
C PHE A 19 0.82 -12.02 1.45
N VAL A 20 0.53 -10.79 1.89
CA VAL A 20 -0.29 -9.87 1.09
C VAL A 20 0.43 -9.47 -0.19
N HIS A 21 1.74 -9.23 -0.14
CA HIS A 21 2.53 -8.93 -1.33
C HIS A 21 2.42 -10.03 -2.39
N GLU A 22 2.63 -11.29 -2.00
CA GLU A 22 2.54 -12.45 -2.88
C GLU A 22 1.12 -12.60 -3.45
N ARG A 23 0.10 -12.53 -2.59
CA ARG A 23 -1.30 -12.68 -2.98
C ARG A 23 -1.73 -11.59 -3.96
N VAL A 24 -1.42 -10.33 -3.66
CA VAL A 24 -1.75 -9.19 -4.52
C VAL A 24 -1.00 -9.26 -5.85
N THR A 25 0.27 -9.66 -5.83
CA THR A 25 1.07 -9.81 -7.05
C THR A 25 0.48 -10.86 -7.99
N ALA A 26 0.07 -12.02 -7.45
CA ALA A 26 -0.59 -13.07 -8.22
C ALA A 26 -1.94 -12.58 -8.79
N LEU A 27 -2.80 -12.00 -7.95
CA LEU A 27 -4.11 -11.47 -8.37
C LEU A 27 -3.97 -10.38 -9.44
N GLN A 28 -3.05 -9.44 -9.25
CA GLN A 28 -2.78 -8.36 -10.20
C GLN A 28 -2.35 -8.91 -11.55
N ARG A 29 -1.34 -9.80 -11.56
CA ARG A 29 -0.82 -10.42 -12.78
C ARG A 29 -1.93 -11.09 -13.58
N ASP A 30 -2.78 -11.86 -12.91
CA ASP A 30 -3.82 -12.63 -13.59
C ASP A 30 -5.01 -11.76 -14.00
N TYR A 31 -5.32 -10.70 -13.23
CA TYR A 31 -6.34 -9.70 -13.58
C TYR A 31 -5.92 -8.86 -14.79
N LEU A 32 -4.65 -8.47 -14.91
CA LEU A 32 -4.13 -7.74 -16.08
C LEU A 32 -4.16 -8.59 -17.36
N ARG A 33 -4.14 -9.93 -17.22
CA ARG A 33 -4.30 -10.89 -18.33
C ARG A 33 -5.75 -11.33 -18.55
N ASP A 34 -6.70 -10.61 -17.94
CA ASP A 34 -8.14 -10.87 -18.00
C ASP A 34 -8.53 -12.32 -17.67
N ARG A 35 -7.83 -12.95 -16.73
CA ARG A 35 -8.18 -14.30 -16.28
C ARG A 35 -9.50 -14.26 -15.51
N PRO A 36 -10.53 -15.05 -15.89
CA PRO A 36 -11.87 -14.94 -15.31
C PRO A 36 -11.87 -15.21 -13.79
N GLY A 37 -11.04 -16.13 -13.32
CA GLY A 37 -10.88 -16.41 -11.88
C GLY A 37 -10.39 -15.19 -11.10
N ALA A 38 -9.42 -14.44 -11.63
CA ALA A 38 -8.92 -13.23 -10.98
C ALA A 38 -9.94 -12.08 -11.01
N VAL A 39 -10.69 -11.95 -12.12
CA VAL A 39 -11.79 -10.98 -12.23
C VAL A 39 -12.87 -11.26 -11.18
N ALA A 40 -13.29 -12.51 -11.05
CA ALA A 40 -14.26 -12.94 -10.04
C ALA A 40 -13.73 -12.76 -8.61
N ALA A 41 -12.45 -13.10 -8.35
CA ALA A 41 -11.83 -12.92 -7.05
C ALA A 41 -11.78 -11.44 -6.62
N LEU A 42 -11.34 -10.53 -7.49
CA LEU A 42 -11.37 -9.10 -7.18
C LEU A 42 -12.80 -8.57 -7.00
N ALA A 43 -13.77 -9.08 -7.75
CA ALA A 43 -15.18 -8.72 -7.56
C ALA A 43 -15.71 -9.15 -6.19
N ARG A 44 -15.33 -10.34 -5.71
CA ARG A 44 -15.64 -10.82 -4.36
C ARG A 44 -14.98 -9.94 -3.30
N LEU A 45 -13.68 -9.69 -3.40
CA LEU A 45 -12.94 -8.85 -2.46
C LEU A 45 -13.55 -7.44 -2.35
N ARG A 46 -13.97 -6.82 -3.46
CA ARG A 46 -14.65 -5.52 -3.42
C ARG A 46 -15.92 -5.52 -2.57
N ARG A 47 -16.68 -6.62 -2.54
CA ARG A 47 -17.89 -6.74 -1.71
C ARG A 47 -17.58 -6.82 -0.21
N GLY A 48 -16.35 -7.20 0.15
CA GLY A 48 -15.87 -7.21 1.54
C GLY A 48 -15.33 -5.86 2.02
N ALA A 49 -15.17 -4.87 1.14
CA ALA A 49 -14.66 -3.56 1.55
C ALA A 49 -15.64 -2.88 2.51
N GLY A 50 -15.18 -2.58 3.74
CA GLY A 50 -16.01 -2.00 4.80
C GLY A 50 -16.74 -3.01 5.67
N ARG A 51 -16.49 -4.31 5.49
CA ARG A 51 -16.94 -5.40 6.36
C ARG A 51 -15.73 -6.08 7.01
N THR A 52 -15.94 -6.69 8.17
CA THR A 52 -14.97 -7.57 8.83
C THR A 52 -14.88 -8.92 8.11
N LEU A 53 -13.80 -9.68 8.33
CA LEU A 53 -13.64 -11.01 7.71
C LEU A 53 -14.71 -12.01 8.20
N ALA A 54 -15.20 -11.86 9.43
CA ALA A 54 -16.28 -12.67 9.99
C ALA A 54 -17.63 -12.44 9.27
N GLU A 55 -17.89 -11.23 8.78
CA GLU A 55 -19.13 -10.86 8.07
C GLU A 55 -19.16 -11.32 6.61
N VAL A 56 -18.06 -11.86 6.08
CA VAL A 56 -17.92 -12.29 4.68
C VAL A 56 -17.27 -13.67 4.56
N PRO A 57 -17.99 -14.75 4.92
CA PRO A 57 -17.49 -16.12 4.80
C PRO A 57 -16.99 -16.48 3.40
N ASP A 58 -17.60 -15.90 2.36
CA ASP A 58 -17.19 -16.04 0.96
C ASP A 58 -15.76 -15.51 0.67
N LEU A 59 -15.09 -14.82 1.61
CA LEU A 59 -13.70 -14.39 1.46
C LEU A 59 -12.70 -15.26 2.22
N TRP A 60 -13.18 -16.24 2.99
CA TRP A 60 -12.31 -17.25 3.59
C TRP A 60 -11.61 -18.03 2.45
N GLY A 61 -10.28 -18.17 2.54
CA GLY A 61 -9.43 -18.71 1.45
C GLY A 61 -8.88 -17.66 0.46
N LEU A 62 -9.59 -16.54 0.25
CA LEU A 62 -9.11 -15.44 -0.60
C LEU A 62 -8.35 -14.37 0.21
N ALA A 63 -8.87 -14.03 1.38
CA ALA A 63 -8.30 -13.05 2.31
C ALA A 63 -7.59 -13.70 3.52
N GLY A 64 -7.81 -14.99 3.74
CA GLY A 64 -7.07 -15.84 4.67
C GLY A 64 -6.68 -17.17 4.01
N GLY A 65 -5.79 -17.94 4.62
CA GLY A 65 -5.32 -19.24 4.12
C GLY A 65 -4.40 -19.91 5.14
N PRO A 66 -4.12 -21.23 5.03
CA PRO A 66 -3.21 -21.94 5.94
C PRO A 66 -1.83 -21.27 6.02
N GLU A 67 -1.38 -20.61 4.96
CA GLU A 67 -0.13 -19.86 4.92
C GLU A 67 -0.13 -18.65 5.87
N LEU A 68 -1.31 -18.15 6.23
CA LEU A 68 -1.47 -17.10 7.24
C LEU A 68 -1.39 -17.65 8.67
N TYR A 69 -1.71 -18.94 8.87
CA TYR A 69 -1.65 -19.60 10.18
C TYR A 69 -0.22 -19.94 10.60
N ASP A 70 0.69 -20.12 9.63
CA ASP A 70 2.12 -20.31 9.87
C ASP A 70 2.83 -19.03 10.39
N VAL A 71 2.13 -17.88 10.38
CA VAL A 71 2.64 -16.59 10.87
C VAL A 71 2.55 -16.46 12.39
N ARG A 72 1.89 -17.41 13.07
CA ARG A 72 1.65 -17.38 14.52
C ARG A 72 2.95 -17.56 15.33
N PRO A 73 3.30 -16.62 16.23
CA PRO A 73 4.32 -16.90 17.24
C PRO A 73 3.82 -17.93 18.25
N PRO A 74 4.66 -18.88 18.70
CA PRO A 74 4.26 -19.84 19.71
C PRO A 74 3.87 -19.12 21.00
N SER A 75 2.65 -19.33 21.46
CA SER A 75 2.11 -18.82 22.73
C SER A 75 1.47 -19.97 23.48
N HIS A 76 1.79 -20.08 24.76
CA HIS A 76 1.14 -21.02 25.69
C HIS A 76 -0.26 -20.55 26.13
N ASP A 77 -0.58 -19.28 25.89
CA ASP A 77 -1.91 -18.69 26.11
C ASP A 77 -2.68 -18.70 24.78
N SER A 78 -3.77 -19.48 24.74
CA SER A 78 -4.61 -19.66 23.56
C SER A 78 -5.37 -18.39 23.19
N ALA A 79 -5.88 -17.64 24.18
CA ALA A 79 -6.63 -16.40 23.93
C ALA A 79 -5.72 -15.33 23.31
N ARG A 80 -4.48 -15.21 23.80
CA ARG A 80 -3.50 -14.29 23.18
C ARG A 80 -3.12 -14.72 21.77
N ALA A 81 -3.03 -16.01 21.51
CA ALA A 81 -2.73 -16.53 20.18
C ALA A 81 -3.86 -16.24 19.19
N GLU A 82 -5.11 -16.45 19.59
CA GLU A 82 -6.30 -16.14 18.79
C GLU A 82 -6.38 -14.64 18.47
N ALA A 83 -6.18 -13.78 19.47
CA ALA A 83 -6.18 -12.33 19.26
C ALA A 83 -5.06 -11.87 18.29
N ALA A 84 -3.88 -12.47 18.37
CA ALA A 84 -2.79 -12.18 17.44
C ALA A 84 -3.13 -12.61 16.01
N GLN A 85 -3.76 -13.78 15.85
CA GLN A 85 -4.21 -14.28 14.57
C GLN A 85 -5.28 -13.37 13.95
N GLU A 86 -6.26 -12.94 14.73
CA GLU A 86 -7.31 -12.02 14.29
C GLU A 86 -6.72 -10.69 13.77
N GLN A 87 -5.66 -10.19 14.40
CA GLN A 87 -4.97 -8.97 13.94
C GLN A 87 -4.31 -9.15 12.57
N VAL A 88 -3.68 -10.31 12.34
CA VAL A 88 -3.05 -10.66 11.06
C VAL A 88 -4.12 -10.78 9.97
N GLU A 89 -5.19 -11.51 10.24
CA GLU A 89 -6.32 -11.71 9.32
C GLU A 89 -7.02 -10.39 8.96
N THR A 90 -7.26 -9.55 9.97
CA THR A 90 -7.87 -8.23 9.78
C THR A 90 -7.00 -7.34 8.89
N ALA A 91 -5.69 -7.32 9.12
CA ALA A 91 -4.76 -6.53 8.32
C ALA A 91 -4.69 -7.01 6.85
N ALA A 92 -4.63 -8.32 6.64
CA ALA A 92 -4.63 -8.92 5.30
C ALA A 92 -5.94 -8.63 4.55
N HIS A 93 -7.08 -8.82 5.20
CA HIS A 93 -8.40 -8.55 4.64
C HIS A 93 -8.55 -7.09 4.21
N ILE A 94 -8.19 -6.13 5.07
CA ILE A 94 -8.27 -4.71 4.72
C ILE A 94 -7.37 -4.40 3.53
N ALA A 95 -6.12 -4.86 3.52
CA ALA A 95 -5.21 -4.57 2.41
C ALA A 95 -5.70 -5.16 1.08
N LEU A 96 -6.18 -6.41 1.08
CA LEU A 96 -6.69 -7.09 -0.13
C LEU A 96 -7.97 -6.46 -0.67
N THR A 97 -8.90 -6.06 0.21
CA THR A 97 -10.13 -5.38 -0.20
C THR A 97 -9.84 -3.98 -0.74
N LEU A 98 -8.92 -3.23 -0.14
CA LEU A 98 -8.45 -1.94 -0.66
C LEU A 98 -7.76 -2.09 -2.02
N PHE A 99 -6.92 -3.11 -2.19
CA PHE A 99 -6.31 -3.41 -3.50
C PHE A 99 -7.38 -3.70 -4.56
N ALA A 100 -8.38 -4.51 -4.24
CA ALA A 100 -9.44 -4.85 -5.17
C ALA A 100 -10.28 -3.62 -5.61
N VAL A 101 -10.43 -2.63 -4.73
CA VAL A 101 -11.04 -1.32 -5.05
C VAL A 101 -10.13 -0.48 -5.93
N HIS A 102 -8.82 -0.48 -5.66
CA HIS A 102 -7.84 0.31 -6.41
C HIS A 102 -7.63 -0.22 -7.83
N GLN A 103 -7.53 -1.54 -7.99
CA GLN A 103 -7.29 -2.20 -9.28
C GLN A 103 -8.56 -2.23 -10.17
N GLN A 104 -9.73 -1.88 -9.64
CA GLN A 104 -10.99 -1.90 -10.38
C GLN A 104 -10.93 -1.04 -11.63
N SER A 105 -11.27 -1.63 -12.78
CA SER A 105 -11.28 -0.98 -14.10
C SER A 105 -9.90 -0.44 -14.55
N ARG A 106 -8.82 -0.82 -13.87
CA ARG A 106 -7.43 -0.55 -14.28
C ARG A 106 -6.87 -1.81 -14.91
N ARG A 107 -6.85 -1.86 -16.24
CA ARG A 107 -6.36 -2.99 -17.06
C ARG A 107 -4.97 -2.71 -17.65
N ASP A 108 -4.69 -1.43 -17.78
CA ASP A 108 -3.50 -0.81 -18.36
C ASP A 108 -2.34 -0.68 -17.36
N ALA A 109 -2.63 -0.68 -16.06
CA ALA A 109 -1.62 -0.52 -15.02
C ALA A 109 -1.89 -1.36 -13.76
N GLY A 110 -0.82 -1.92 -13.20
CA GLY A 110 -0.85 -2.56 -11.90
C GLY A 110 -0.76 -1.54 -10.77
N MET A 111 -1.78 -1.52 -9.90
CA MET A 111 -1.90 -0.58 -8.77
C MET A 111 -1.14 -1.03 -7.52
N HIS A 112 -0.63 -2.26 -7.50
CA HIS A 112 0.37 -2.71 -6.54
C HIS A 112 1.79 -2.53 -7.08
N ARG A 113 2.60 -1.76 -6.36
CA ARG A 113 4.04 -1.60 -6.63
C ARG A 113 4.86 -1.60 -5.34
N PRO A 114 5.82 -2.53 -5.17
CA PRO A 114 6.73 -2.53 -4.03
C PRO A 114 7.47 -1.20 -3.85
N GLY A 115 7.64 -0.77 -2.59
CA GLY A 115 8.35 0.46 -2.23
C GLY A 115 7.57 1.76 -2.46
N ARG A 116 6.29 1.70 -2.85
CA ARG A 116 5.40 2.87 -2.97
C ARG A 116 4.55 3.01 -1.71
N GLY A 117 5.04 3.74 -0.72
CA GLY A 117 4.31 3.94 0.53
C GLY A 117 3.11 4.89 0.40
N LEU A 118 2.24 4.87 1.43
CA LEU A 118 1.01 5.66 1.45
C LEU A 118 1.27 7.17 1.49
N GLY A 119 2.26 7.62 2.25
CA GLY A 119 2.57 9.04 2.38
C GLY A 119 3.04 9.63 1.05
N GLY A 120 3.95 8.92 0.37
CA GLY A 120 4.41 9.30 -0.95
C GLY A 120 3.28 9.24 -1.99
N ALA A 121 2.42 8.22 -1.93
CA ALA A 121 1.26 8.12 -2.82
C ALA A 121 0.28 9.29 -2.65
N VAL A 122 -0.02 9.67 -1.40
CA VAL A 122 -0.87 10.84 -1.11
C VAL A 122 -0.21 12.14 -1.57
N ARG A 123 1.12 12.30 -1.38
CA ARG A 123 1.81 13.49 -1.87
C ARG A 123 1.70 13.64 -3.40
N ARG A 124 1.73 12.53 -4.15
CA ARG A 124 1.58 12.56 -5.62
C ARG A 124 0.20 13.01 -6.11
N LEU A 125 -0.83 12.96 -5.26
CA LEU A 125 -2.14 13.55 -5.56
C LEU A 125 -2.12 15.09 -5.52
N MET A 126 -1.06 15.70 -4.98
CA MET A 126 -0.89 17.15 -4.88
C MET A 126 0.05 17.60 -6.00
N PRO A 127 -0.47 18.11 -7.14
CA PRO A 127 0.36 18.54 -8.25
C PRO A 127 1.22 19.74 -7.86
N GLY A 128 2.46 19.78 -8.35
CA GLY A 128 3.40 20.87 -8.09
C GLY A 128 4.01 20.86 -6.68
N ASN A 129 4.46 22.04 -6.25
CA ASN A 129 5.03 22.23 -4.92
C ASN A 129 4.00 22.62 -3.85
N ASP A 130 2.75 22.86 -4.25
CA ASP A 130 1.68 23.27 -3.35
C ASP A 130 1.12 22.10 -2.54
N ILE A 131 0.66 22.41 -1.33
CA ILE A 131 0.00 21.46 -0.45
C ILE A 131 -1.51 21.66 -0.58
N ASP A 132 -2.21 20.63 -1.06
CA ASP A 132 -3.67 20.55 -0.94
C ASP A 132 -4.02 20.30 0.54
N GLU A 133 -4.31 21.37 1.27
CA GLU A 133 -4.63 21.31 2.69
C GLU A 133 -5.86 20.44 3.01
N PRO A 134 -6.98 20.48 2.24
CA PRO A 134 -8.07 19.51 2.39
C PRO A 134 -7.62 18.05 2.32
N LEU A 135 -6.81 17.69 1.32
CA LEU A 135 -6.32 16.32 1.17
C LEU A 135 -5.32 15.94 2.27
N ARG A 136 -4.42 16.86 2.62
CA ARG A 136 -3.48 16.70 3.74
C ARG A 136 -4.23 16.46 5.04
N LYS A 137 -5.30 17.23 5.30
CA LYS A 137 -6.14 17.06 6.48
C LYS A 137 -6.81 15.69 6.52
N ARG A 138 -7.33 15.19 5.39
CA ARG A 138 -7.89 13.83 5.28
C ARG A 138 -6.85 12.76 5.59
N PHE A 139 -5.63 12.93 5.09
CA PHE A 139 -4.52 12.01 5.37
C PHE A 139 -4.09 12.00 6.84
N VAL A 140 -3.94 13.18 7.45
CA VAL A 140 -3.66 13.31 8.90
C VAL A 140 -4.79 12.70 9.73
N GLN A 141 -6.04 12.89 9.31
CA GLN A 141 -7.21 12.27 9.93
C GLN A 141 -7.16 10.74 9.81
N ALA A 142 -6.77 10.17 8.68
CA ALA A 142 -6.57 8.73 8.56
C ALA A 142 -5.51 8.21 9.56
N GLY A 143 -4.36 8.90 9.66
CA GLY A 143 -3.31 8.58 10.64
C GLY A 143 -3.66 8.81 12.11
N SER A 144 -4.79 9.45 12.38
CA SER A 144 -5.32 9.71 13.74
C SER A 144 -6.49 8.80 14.10
N ALA A 145 -6.83 7.84 13.25
CA ALA A 145 -7.82 6.82 13.60
C ALA A 145 -7.38 6.07 14.88
N THR A 146 -8.35 5.66 15.69
CA THR A 146 -8.13 4.89 16.93
C THR A 146 -8.62 3.45 16.83
N THR A 147 -9.35 3.13 15.77
CA THR A 147 -9.85 1.77 15.50
C THR A 147 -9.50 1.36 14.07
N THR A 148 -9.31 0.05 13.87
CA THR A 148 -9.00 -0.51 12.55
C THR A 148 -10.13 -0.30 11.55
N ALA A 149 -11.40 -0.33 12.00
CA ALA A 149 -12.56 -0.08 11.15
C ALA A 149 -12.60 1.37 10.64
N THR A 150 -12.39 2.36 11.52
CA THR A 150 -12.30 3.77 11.11
C THR A 150 -11.12 4.00 10.18
N LEU A 151 -9.98 3.35 10.45
CA LEU A 151 -8.82 3.45 9.57
C LEU A 151 -9.11 2.87 8.18
N ALA A 152 -9.70 1.69 8.09
CA ALA A 152 -10.04 1.05 6.83
C ALA A 152 -10.99 1.91 5.98
N TYR A 153 -12.01 2.52 6.62
CA TYR A 153 -12.91 3.46 5.95
C TYR A 153 -12.15 4.64 5.33
N ARG A 154 -11.30 5.31 6.11
CA ARG A 154 -10.54 6.49 5.65
C ARG A 154 -9.53 6.13 4.57
N LEU A 155 -8.86 4.98 4.71
CA LEU A 155 -7.96 4.48 3.68
C LEU A 155 -8.68 4.19 2.37
N ARG A 156 -9.92 3.69 2.43
CA ARG A 156 -10.74 3.47 1.22
C ARG A 156 -11.02 4.77 0.49
N GLU A 157 -11.33 5.85 1.20
CA GLU A 157 -11.53 7.18 0.59
C GLU A 157 -10.27 7.65 -0.14
N ILE A 158 -9.10 7.51 0.50
CA ILE A 158 -7.80 7.85 -0.11
C ILE A 158 -7.52 6.97 -1.33
N VAL A 159 -7.73 5.66 -1.23
CA VAL A 159 -7.49 4.71 -2.33
C VAL A 159 -8.37 5.00 -3.55
N VAL A 160 -9.60 5.49 -3.36
CA VAL A 160 -10.44 5.93 -4.48
C VAL A 160 -9.84 7.12 -5.23
N LEU A 161 -9.22 8.07 -4.51
CA LEU A 161 -8.51 9.20 -5.12
C LEU A 161 -7.26 8.72 -5.87
N LEU A 162 -6.45 7.85 -5.24
CA LEU A 162 -5.28 7.23 -5.89
C LEU A 162 -5.65 6.48 -7.16
N ARG A 163 -6.78 5.77 -7.14
CA ARG A 163 -7.31 5.09 -8.33
C ARG A 163 -7.63 6.07 -9.43
N GLY A 164 -8.23 7.23 -9.13
CA GLY A 164 -8.54 8.28 -10.10
C GLY A 164 -7.30 8.68 -10.90
N GLU A 165 -6.19 8.90 -10.20
CA GLU A 165 -4.91 9.34 -10.77
C GLU A 165 -3.95 8.20 -11.15
N SER A 166 -4.38 6.94 -11.06
CA SER A 166 -3.55 5.74 -11.34
C SER A 166 -2.23 5.71 -10.56
N ILE A 167 -2.26 6.15 -9.30
CA ILE A 167 -1.09 6.21 -8.43
C ILE A 167 -0.94 4.88 -7.68
N PRO A 168 0.07 4.03 -7.98
CA PRO A 168 0.21 2.74 -7.33
C PRO A 168 0.65 2.84 -5.86
N LEU A 169 0.35 1.79 -5.10
CA LEU A 169 0.64 1.64 -3.68
C LEU A 169 1.25 0.26 -3.37
N ASP A 170 2.09 0.19 -2.35
CA ASP A 170 2.62 -1.07 -1.82
C ASP A 170 1.62 -1.65 -0.79
N TYR A 171 0.85 -2.65 -1.21
CA TYR A 171 -0.16 -3.29 -0.39
C TYR A 171 0.41 -4.28 0.63
N GLY A 172 1.59 -4.86 0.36
CA GLY A 172 2.29 -5.67 1.36
C GLY A 172 2.77 -4.80 2.51
N LEU A 173 3.42 -3.67 2.18
CA LEU A 173 3.80 -2.63 3.14
C LEU A 173 2.58 -2.14 3.94
N LEU A 174 1.47 -1.81 3.27
CA LEU A 174 0.26 -1.35 3.93
C LEU A 174 -0.30 -2.42 4.89
N ALA A 175 -0.32 -3.69 4.51
CA ALA A 175 -0.81 -4.77 5.37
C ALA A 175 0.00 -4.89 6.66
N GLY A 176 1.33 -4.86 6.57
CA GLY A 176 2.15 -4.92 7.77
C GLY A 176 2.08 -3.66 8.63
N GLN A 177 1.81 -2.50 8.04
CA GLN A 177 1.47 -1.28 8.79
C GLN A 177 0.10 -1.39 9.49
N LEU A 178 -0.90 -1.98 8.84
CA LEU A 178 -2.22 -2.26 9.45
C LEU A 178 -2.11 -3.25 10.60
N HIS A 179 -1.26 -4.26 10.48
CA HIS A 179 -0.95 -5.17 11.58
C HIS A 179 -0.25 -4.45 12.73
N THR A 180 0.79 -3.65 12.42
CA THR A 180 1.49 -2.83 13.43
C THR A 180 0.54 -1.87 14.14
N PHE A 181 -0.41 -1.25 13.42
CA PHE A 181 -1.38 -0.30 13.97
C PHE A 181 -2.21 -0.89 15.12
N GLN A 182 -2.50 -2.19 15.06
CA GLN A 182 -3.31 -2.91 16.06
C GLN A 182 -2.53 -3.22 17.35
N GLN A 183 -1.20 -3.10 17.32
CA GLN A 183 -0.34 -3.39 18.47
C GLN A 183 -0.21 -2.18 19.41
N PRO A 184 0.09 -2.40 20.70
CA PRO A 184 0.35 -1.32 21.65
C PRO A 184 1.43 -0.34 21.13
N GLY A 185 1.10 0.96 21.08
CA GLY A 185 1.99 2.01 20.54
C GLY A 185 2.16 2.01 19.01
N GLY A 186 1.50 1.10 18.30
CA GLY A 186 1.58 0.91 16.87
C GLY A 186 1.09 2.11 16.05
N ILE A 187 0.01 2.75 16.49
CA ILE A 187 -0.59 3.94 15.86
C ILE A 187 0.48 5.02 15.61
N ASN A 188 1.26 5.36 16.63
CA ASN A 188 2.29 6.40 16.53
C ASN A 188 3.42 6.00 15.57
N ARG A 189 3.81 4.72 15.55
CA ARG A 189 4.85 4.20 14.64
C ARG A 189 4.40 4.30 13.18
N VAL A 190 3.17 3.87 12.90
CA VAL A 190 2.59 3.92 11.55
C VAL A 190 2.41 5.36 11.08
N ARG A 191 1.86 6.23 11.93
CA ARG A 191 1.70 7.66 11.63
C ARG A 191 3.03 8.33 11.30
N LEU A 192 4.09 8.03 12.05
CA LEU A 192 5.42 8.57 11.81
C LEU A 192 6.03 8.05 10.50
N ALA A 193 5.84 6.76 10.19
CA ALA A 193 6.27 6.19 8.92
C ALA A 193 5.59 6.88 7.73
N TRP A 194 4.28 7.10 7.82
CA TRP A 194 3.49 7.81 6.80
C TRP A 194 3.92 9.27 6.64
N ALA A 195 4.16 9.98 7.74
CA ALA A 195 4.65 11.36 7.69
C ALA A 195 6.02 11.45 7.01
N ARG A 196 6.96 10.56 7.36
CA ARG A 196 8.29 10.52 6.74
C ARG A 196 8.21 10.23 5.24
N ASP A 197 7.38 9.27 4.85
CA ASP A 197 7.18 8.91 3.44
C ASP A 197 6.56 10.06 2.62
N PHE A 198 5.61 10.80 3.21
CA PHE A 198 5.03 12.01 2.62
C PHE A 198 6.09 13.11 2.37
N HIS A 199 6.97 13.35 3.34
CA HIS A 199 8.02 14.37 3.22
C HIS A 199 9.19 13.94 2.33
N ALA A 200 9.63 12.68 2.40
CA ALA A 200 10.72 12.17 1.56
C ALA A 200 10.40 12.26 0.06
N HIS A 201 9.12 12.12 -0.31
CA HIS A 201 8.72 12.32 -1.70
C HIS A 201 8.78 13.78 -2.13
N ARG A 202 8.46 14.74 -1.25
CA ARG A 202 8.60 16.17 -1.54
C ARG A 202 10.04 16.48 -1.92
N ASP A 203 10.98 16.06 -1.08
CA ASP A 203 12.38 16.43 -1.25
C ASP A 203 12.93 15.84 -2.56
N ARG A 204 12.52 14.63 -2.94
CA ARG A 204 12.85 14.04 -4.24
C ARG A 204 12.20 14.76 -5.44
N ALA A 205 10.96 15.23 -5.29
CA ALA A 205 10.26 15.94 -6.36
C ALA A 205 10.87 17.33 -6.59
N VAL A 206 11.25 18.03 -5.52
CA VAL A 206 11.98 19.31 -5.58
C VAL A 206 13.35 19.10 -6.23
N GLN A 207 14.12 18.11 -5.79
CA GLN A 207 15.44 17.80 -6.38
C GLN A 207 15.34 17.50 -7.88
N ALA A 208 14.35 16.72 -8.31
CA ALA A 208 14.17 16.38 -9.72
C ALA A 208 13.73 17.60 -10.56
N ALA A 209 12.97 18.53 -9.99
CA ALA A 209 12.60 19.78 -10.66
C ALA A 209 13.82 20.70 -10.82
N ASP A 210 14.64 20.84 -9.78
CA ASP A 210 15.87 21.63 -9.80
C ASP A 210 16.89 21.05 -10.81
N ASP A 211 17.08 19.72 -10.83
CA ASP A 211 17.98 19.04 -11.79
C ASP A 211 17.50 19.21 -13.25
N SER A 212 16.18 19.24 -13.48
CA SER A 212 15.61 19.46 -14.82
C SER A 212 15.62 20.92 -15.28
N ALA A 213 15.88 21.86 -14.36
CA ALA A 213 15.91 23.29 -14.64
C ALA A 213 17.32 23.81 -14.96
N VAL A 214 18.35 22.97 -14.92
CA VAL A 214 19.70 23.32 -15.40
C VAL A 214 19.77 23.10 -16.91
N PRO A 215 19.84 24.16 -17.76
CA PRO A 215 20.03 23.98 -19.19
C PRO A 215 21.48 23.55 -19.44
N ASP A 216 21.66 22.61 -20.36
CA ASP A 216 22.95 22.23 -20.93
C ASP A 216 23.58 23.47 -21.57
N VAL A 217 24.60 24.04 -20.93
CA VAL A 217 25.36 25.15 -21.50
C VAL A 217 26.30 24.53 -22.52
N ASP A 218 25.79 24.43 -23.74
CA ASP A 218 26.49 23.97 -24.93
C ASP A 218 27.83 24.71 -25.08
N THR A 219 28.92 23.97 -24.85
CA THR A 219 30.28 24.42 -25.14
C THR A 219 30.45 24.41 -26.65
N THR A 220 29.95 25.46 -27.30
CA THR A 220 30.21 25.70 -28.72
C THR A 220 31.66 26.14 -28.87
N ALA A 221 32.43 25.23 -29.46
CA ALA A 221 33.77 25.43 -29.95
C ALA A 221 33.88 26.72 -30.77
N LYS A 222 34.85 27.58 -30.41
CA LYS A 222 35.35 28.64 -31.30
C LYS A 222 36.54 28.10 -32.08
N ASP A 223 36.26 27.77 -33.33
CA ASP A 223 37.16 27.80 -34.50
C ASP A 223 36.41 28.79 -35.44
N GLN A 224 36.93 29.80 -36.13
CA GLN A 224 38.22 30.22 -36.69
C GLN A 224 38.00 31.70 -37.18
N PRO A 225 38.84 32.40 -37.99
CA PRO A 225 39.90 31.97 -38.90
C PRO A 225 41.34 32.33 -38.48
#